data_AF-A0A645GJ93-F1
#
_entry.id   AF-A0A645GJ93-F1
#
_cell.length_a   1.000
_cell.length_b   1.000
_cell.length_c   1.000
_cell.angle_alpha   90.00
_cell.angle_beta   90.00
_cell.angle_gamma   90.00
#
_symmetry.space_group_name_H-M   'P 1'
#
loop_
_entity.id
_entity.type
_entity.pdbx_description
1 polymer ?
#
loop_
_entity_poly.entity_id
_entity_poly.type
_entity_poly.pdbx_seq_one_letter_code
_entity_poly.pdbx_strand_id
1 'polypeptide(L)'
;MFIGETKRVGEFEESCKACGECELGWTGGICPVTMCAKGLINGACGGAKNGKCEISPENDCAWIMIYERLKDIDQLENMIEIRPMKDYSKQNNPRHLNTKKKEEEATAQA
;
A
#
# COMPACT_ATOMS: atom_id res chain seq x y z
N MET A 1 1.30 -8.79 9.47
CA MET A 1 -0.05 -8.22 9.71
C MET A 1 -0.35 -7.26 8.58
N PHE A 2 -1.38 -7.56 7.81
CA PHE A 2 -1.94 -6.70 6.77
C PHE A 2 -3.43 -6.55 7.04
N ILE A 3 -4.02 -5.45 6.57
CA ILE A 3 -5.46 -5.23 6.63
C ILE A 3 -5.98 -5.65 5.27
N GLY A 4 -6.79 -6.71 5.25
CA GLY A 4 -7.39 -7.22 4.02
C GLY A 4 -8.88 -6.90 3.95
N GLU A 5 -9.38 -6.78 2.72
CA GLU A 5 -10.81 -6.77 2.43
C GLU A 5 -11.28 -8.15 1.96
N THR A 6 -12.52 -8.48 2.27
CA THR A 6 -13.15 -9.72 1.78
C THR A 6 -13.89 -9.39 0.49
N LYS A 7 -13.35 -9.79 -0.66
CA LYS A 7 -14.06 -9.65 -1.94
C LYS A 7 -15.23 -10.62 -2.03
N ARG A 8 -15.02 -11.84 -1.56
CA ARG A 8 -16.04 -12.90 -1.47
C ARG A 8 -15.67 -13.86 -0.34
N VAL A 9 -16.63 -14.67 0.12
CA VAL A 9 -16.35 -15.73 1.09
C VAL A 9 -15.24 -16.64 0.54
N GLY A 10 -14.08 -16.62 1.21
CA GLY A 10 -12.88 -17.38 0.81
C GLY A 10 -11.91 -16.62 -0.12
N GLU A 11 -12.26 -15.42 -0.58
CA GLU A 11 -11.41 -14.56 -1.42
C GLU A 11 -11.10 -13.26 -0.67
N PHE A 12 -9.83 -13.10 -0.29
CA PHE A 12 -9.34 -11.95 0.46
C PHE A 12 -8.24 -11.23 -0.32
N GLU A 13 -8.25 -9.91 -0.27
CA GLU A 13 -7.21 -9.09 -0.89
C GLU A 13 -6.55 -8.15 0.11
N GLU A 14 -5.28 -7.84 -0.11
CA GLU A 14 -4.54 -6.91 0.74
C GLU A 14 -4.92 -5.46 0.40
N SER A 15 -5.68 -4.81 1.27
CA SER A 15 -6.08 -3.41 1.08
C SER A 15 -5.09 -2.43 1.70
N CYS A 16 -4.47 -2.76 2.84
CA CYS A 16 -3.52 -1.87 3.50
C CYS A 16 -2.39 -2.61 4.24
N LYS A 17 -1.17 -2.19 3.97
CA LYS A 17 0.06 -2.68 4.62
C LYS A 17 0.34 -1.99 5.95
N ALA A 18 -0.55 -1.17 6.50
CA ALA A 18 -0.38 -0.48 7.78
C ALA A 18 1.02 0.17 7.96
N CYS A 19 1.49 0.88 6.93
CA CYS A 19 2.89 1.34 6.85
C CYS A 19 3.20 2.59 7.69
N GLY A 20 2.23 3.11 8.46
CA GLY A 20 2.40 4.23 9.40
C GLY A 20 2.36 5.63 8.77
N GLU A 21 2.75 5.74 7.50
CA GLU A 21 2.68 6.98 6.72
C GLU A 21 1.94 6.71 5.41
N CYS A 22 0.82 7.38 5.19
CA CYS A 22 -0.13 7.05 4.13
C CYS A 22 0.13 7.88 2.87
N GLU A 23 0.19 7.22 1.70
CA GLU A 23 0.41 7.87 0.40
C GLU A 23 -0.89 8.16 -0.36
N LEU A 24 -2.04 7.67 0.15
CA LEU A 24 -3.33 7.71 -0.57
C LEU A 24 -3.78 9.13 -0.93
N GLY A 25 -3.40 10.12 -0.12
CA GLY A 25 -3.83 11.50 -0.30
C GLY A 25 -3.40 12.09 -1.64
N TRP A 26 -2.18 11.79 -2.09
CA TRP A 26 -1.65 12.35 -3.33
C TRP A 26 -1.76 11.40 -4.52
N THR A 27 -1.90 10.10 -4.28
CA THR A 27 -2.06 9.09 -5.34
C THR A 27 -3.51 8.89 -5.79
N GLY A 28 -4.43 9.78 -5.40
CA GLY A 28 -5.83 9.72 -5.80
C GLY A 28 -6.61 8.55 -5.19
N GLY A 29 -6.20 8.07 -4.01
CA GLY A 29 -6.86 6.97 -3.30
C GLY A 29 -6.39 5.57 -3.69
N ILE A 30 -5.34 5.43 -4.50
CA ILE A 30 -4.77 4.13 -4.88
C ILE A 30 -3.44 3.94 -4.16
N CYS A 31 -3.31 2.88 -3.36
CA CYS A 31 -2.11 2.65 -2.57
C CYS A 31 -0.95 2.12 -3.43
N PRO A 32 0.15 2.86 -3.62
CA PRO A 32 1.27 2.41 -4.44
C PRO A 32 2.06 1.27 -3.76
N VAL A 33 1.88 1.05 -2.46
CA VAL A 33 2.59 0.02 -1.69
C VAL A 33 1.94 -1.35 -1.80
N THR A 34 0.61 -1.42 -1.74
CA THR A 34 -0.14 -2.69 -1.82
C THR A 34 -0.51 -3.05 -3.25
N MET A 35 -0.87 -2.07 -4.09
CA MET A 35 -1.29 -2.33 -5.47
C MET A 35 -0.09 -2.59 -6.40
N CYS A 36 1.10 -2.08 -6.08
CA CYS A 36 2.30 -2.38 -6.85
C CYS A 36 2.98 -3.63 -6.31
N ALA A 37 3.23 -4.63 -7.16
CA ALA A 37 3.98 -5.83 -6.77
C ALA A 37 5.39 -5.52 -6.19
N LYS A 38 5.98 -4.38 -6.57
CA LYS A 38 7.28 -3.90 -6.06
C LYS A 38 7.16 -2.92 -4.89
N GLY A 39 5.95 -2.47 -4.55
CA GLY A 39 5.70 -1.49 -3.49
C GLY A 39 6.42 -0.14 -3.66
N LEU A 40 6.66 0.29 -4.90
CA LEU A 40 7.40 1.52 -5.19
C LEU A 40 6.53 2.75 -4.92
N ILE A 41 7.12 3.76 -4.25
CA ILE A 41 6.43 4.99 -3.82
C ILE A 41 6.89 6.21 -4.63
N ASN A 42 8.10 6.16 -5.18
CA ASN A 42 8.72 7.29 -5.88
C ASN A 42 8.58 7.19 -7.41
N GLY A 43 7.45 6.66 -7.88
CA GLY A 43 7.14 6.52 -9.32
C GLY A 43 7.19 5.09 -9.85
N ALA A 44 6.82 4.97 -11.13
CA ALA A 44 6.67 3.70 -11.82
C ALA A 44 8.02 2.99 -12.07
N CYS A 45 8.01 1.65 -12.07
CA CYS A 45 9.20 0.86 -12.39
C CYS A 45 9.58 0.82 -13.89
N GLY A 46 8.74 1.35 -14.77
CA GLY A 46 8.93 1.28 -16.23
C GLY A 46 8.65 -0.09 -16.87
N GLY A 47 8.38 -1.14 -16.08
CA GLY A 47 8.14 -2.49 -16.58
C GLY A 47 6.72 -2.79 -17.07
N ALA A 48 5.77 -1.87 -16.85
CA ALA A 48 4.37 -2.11 -17.19
C ALA A 48 4.19 -2.34 -18.71
N LYS A 49 3.41 -3.36 -19.07
CA LYS A 49 3.12 -3.71 -20.47
C LYS A 49 1.61 -3.80 -20.67
N ASN A 50 1.09 -3.07 -21.67
CA ASN A 50 -0.35 -3.04 -21.97
C ASN A 50 -1.24 -2.72 -20.75
N GLY A 51 -0.80 -1.82 -19.87
CA GLY A 51 -1.56 -1.48 -18.64
C GLY A 51 -1.32 -2.44 -17.45
N LYS A 52 -0.69 -3.60 -17.68
CA LYS A 52 -0.49 -4.65 -16.66
C LYS A 52 0.90 -4.62 -16.03
N CYS A 53 0.99 -5.18 -14.82
CA CYS A 53 2.26 -5.35 -14.11
C CYS A 53 3.15 -6.41 -14.78
N GLU A 54 4.47 -6.21 -14.76
CA GLU A 54 5.43 -7.16 -15.35
C GLU A 54 5.58 -8.45 -14.53
N ILE A 55 5.41 -8.37 -13.21
CA ILE A 55 5.59 -9.50 -12.29
C ILE A 55 4.30 -10.33 -12.20
N SER A 56 3.16 -9.66 -12.23
CA SER A 56 1.84 -10.29 -12.12
C SER A 56 0.95 -9.76 -13.27
N PRO A 57 0.89 -10.47 -14.40
CA PRO A 57 0.15 -10.03 -15.58
C PRO A 57 -1.36 -9.87 -15.36
N GLU A 58 -1.91 -10.57 -14.36
CA GLU A 58 -3.32 -10.44 -13.97
C GLU A 58 -3.60 -9.07 -13.35
N ASN A 59 -2.62 -8.49 -12.65
CA ASN A 59 -2.77 -7.24 -11.92
C ASN A 59 -2.55 -6.02 -12.82
N ASP A 60 -3.45 -5.06 -12.72
CA ASP A 60 -3.25 -3.74 -13.31
C ASP A 60 -2.08 -3.01 -12.65
N CYS A 61 -1.33 -2.25 -13.45
CA CYS A 61 -0.21 -1.48 -12.93
C CYS A 61 -0.73 -0.36 -12.04
N ALA A 62 -0.38 -0.40 -10.75
CA ALA A 62 -0.75 0.63 -9.77
C ALA A 62 -0.49 2.06 -10.26
N TRP A 63 0.65 2.31 -10.88
CA TRP A 63 1.02 3.66 -11.34
C TRP A 63 0.23 4.13 -12.56
N ILE A 64 -0.20 3.21 -13.43
CA ILE A 64 -1.09 3.55 -14.54
C ILE A 64 -2.48 3.88 -13.96
N MET A 65 -2.97 3.08 -13.01
CA MET A 65 -4.24 3.37 -12.33
C MET A 65 -4.20 4.71 -11.58
N ILE A 66 -3.11 5.02 -10.88
CA ILE A 66 -2.89 6.32 -10.21
C ILE A 66 -2.93 7.45 -11.23
N TYR A 67 -2.22 7.33 -12.35
CA TYR A 67 -2.19 8.35 -13.40
C TYR A 67 -3.58 8.63 -13.97
N GLU A 68 -4.31 7.59 -14.39
CA GLU A 68 -5.67 7.76 -14.93
C GLU A 68 -6.60 8.38 -13.88
N ARG A 69 -6.50 7.92 -12.63
CA ARG A 69 -7.31 8.47 -11.53
C ARG A 69 -7.02 9.95 -11.25
N LEU A 70 -5.75 10.34 -11.26
CA LEU A 70 -5.33 11.74 -11.06
C LEU A 70 -5.72 12.62 -12.23
N LYS A 71 -5.67 12.09 -13.46
CA LYS A 71 -6.16 12.76 -14.66
C LYS A 71 -7.66 13.01 -14.60
N ASP A 72 -8.44 12.03 -14.13
CA ASP A 72 -9.90 12.14 -14.01
C ASP A 72 -10.35 13.19 -12.99
N ILE A 73 -9.53 13.46 -11.97
CA ILE A 73 -9.82 14.48 -10.92
C ILE A 73 -9.05 15.78 -11.12
N ASP A 74 -8.37 15.95 -12.26
CA ASP A 74 -7.56 17.12 -12.61
C ASP A 74 -6.49 17.48 -11.54
N GLN A 75 -5.77 16.46 -11.04
CA GLN A 75 -4.70 16.61 -10.05
C GLN A 75 -3.38 15.98 -10.53
N LEU A 76 -3.08 16.08 -11.82
CA LEU A 76 -1.83 15.55 -12.38
C LEU A 76 -0.58 16.24 -11.83
N GLU A 77 -0.68 17.46 -11.29
CA GLU A 77 0.44 18.12 -10.63
C GLU A 77 1.03 17.29 -9.48
N ASN A 78 0.22 16.45 -8.83
CA ASN A 78 0.67 15.58 -7.76
C ASN A 78 1.76 14.61 -8.23
N MET A 79 1.81 14.23 -9.51
CA MET A 79 2.86 13.34 -10.02
C MET A 79 4.19 14.06 -10.31
N ILE A 80 4.15 15.38 -10.45
CA ILE A 80 5.33 16.21 -10.77
C ILE A 80 6.01 16.71 -9.49
N GLU A 81 5.23 16.85 -8.41
CA GLU A 81 5.74 17.26 -7.10
C GLU A 81 6.81 16.30 -6.57
N ILE A 82 7.97 16.85 -6.21
CA ILE A 82 9.05 16.10 -5.57
C ILE A 82 8.72 15.96 -4.09
N ARG A 83 8.38 14.74 -3.67
CA ARG A 83 8.08 14.42 -2.26
C ARG A 83 9.32 13.95 -1.51
N PRO A 84 9.40 14.23 -0.19
CA PRO A 84 10.47 13.70 0.64
C PRO A 84 10.44 12.18 0.66
N MET A 85 11.59 11.57 0.95
CA MET A 85 11.66 10.13 1.15
C MET A 85 10.81 9.73 2.35
N LYS A 86 9.98 8.72 2.15
CA LYS A 86 9.13 8.14 3.20
C LYS A 86 9.96 7.71 4.42
N ASP A 87 9.44 8.03 5.61
CA ASP A 87 10.07 7.65 6.87
C ASP A 87 9.60 6.26 7.32
N TYR A 88 10.35 5.23 6.92
CA TYR A 88 10.07 3.84 7.31
C TYR A 88 10.25 3.58 8.82
N SER A 89 10.87 4.49 9.59
CA SER A 89 10.97 4.37 11.05
C SER A 89 9.63 4.55 11.78
N LYS A 90 8.54 4.87 11.06
CA LYS A 90 7.15 4.91 11.56
C LYS A 90 6.32 3.66 11.23
N GLN A 91 6.82 2.77 10.37
CA GLN A 91 6.11 1.54 9.95
C GLN A 91 5.97 0.51 11.07
N ASN A 92 4.74 0.16 11.48
CA ASN A 92 4.49 -0.64 12.68
C ASN A 92 4.17 -2.14 12.44
N ASN A 93 4.39 -2.70 11.25
CA ASN A 93 3.80 -4.01 10.89
C ASN A 93 4.78 -5.16 10.51
N PRO A 94 4.73 -6.27 11.27
CA PRO A 94 4.80 -6.22 12.72
C PRO A 94 6.28 -6.10 13.15
N ARG A 95 6.63 -5.05 13.90
CA ARG A 95 8.01 -4.93 14.41
C ARG A 95 8.38 -6.03 15.41
N HIS A 96 7.43 -6.49 16.24
CA HIS A 96 7.50 -7.72 17.03
C HIS A 96 6.07 -8.09 17.46
N LEU A 97 5.72 -9.38 17.42
CA LEU A 97 4.45 -9.90 17.96
C LEU A 97 4.81 -11.04 18.92
N ASN A 98 4.90 -10.73 20.22
CA ASN A 98 5.19 -11.73 21.26
C ASN A 98 3.89 -12.06 21.99
N THR A 99 3.29 -13.19 21.63
CA THR A 99 2.02 -13.66 22.22
C THR A 99 2.14 -14.00 23.72
N LYS A 100 3.34 -14.32 24.22
CA LYS A 100 3.56 -14.62 25.65
C LYS A 100 3.45 -13.39 26.56
N LYS A 101 3.88 -12.22 26.08
CA LYS A 101 3.79 -10.97 26.84
C LYS A 101 2.34 -10.50 27.04
N LYS A 102 1.47 -10.85 26.08
CA LYS A 102 0.03 -10.52 26.12
C LYS A 102 -0.72 -11.29 27.20
N GLU A 103 -0.33 -12.53 27.46
CA GLU A 103 -0.90 -13.37 28.52
C GLU A 103 -0.42 -12.92 29.91
N GLU A 104 0.86 -12.53 30.04
CA GLU A 104 1.42 -11.99 31.29
C GLU A 104 0.76 -10.66 31.71
N GLU A 105 0.51 -9.74 30.76
CA GLU A 105 -0.17 -8.46 31.03
C GLU A 105 -1.66 -8.62 31.34
N ALA A 106 -2.34 -9.59 30.72
CA ALA A 106 -3.75 -9.90 31.00
C ALA A 106 -3.96 -10.57 32.37
N THR A 107 -2.96 -11.32 32.85
CA THR A 107 -3.02 -11.99 34.16
C THR A 107 -2.62 -11.06 35.30
N ALA A 108 -1.82 -10.02 35.04
CA ALA A 108 -1.39 -9.04 36.04
C ALA A 108 -2.44 -7.95 36.37
N GLN A 109 -3.59 -7.95 35.68
CA GLN A 109 -4.68 -6.98 35.86
C GLN A 109 -5.97 -7.61 36.42
N ALA A 110 -5.91 -8.87 36.88
CA ALA A 110 -6.95 -9.57 37.63
C ALA A 110 -6.49 -9.80 39.08
#